data_AF-A0A928KSJ5-F1
#
_entry.id   AF-A0A928KSJ5-F1
#
_cell.length_a   1.000
_cell.length_b   1.000
_cell.length_c   1.000
_cell.angle_alpha   90.00
_cell.angle_beta   90.00
_cell.angle_gamma   90.00
#
_symmetry.space_group_name_H-M   'P 1'
#
loop_
_entity.id
_entity.type
_entity.pdbx_description
1 polymer ?
#
loop_
_entity_poly.entity_id
_entity_poly.type
_entity_poly.pdbx_seq_one_letter_code
_entity_poly.pdbx_strand_id
1 'polypeptide(L)'
;MAYTLTSDLMTNNSMIDTQHKQLFDAINALLEACSKGQGRAEIGKTLDFLSKYVDNHFSDEEKLQRQYAYPEYEKHHKFHEEYKKIIRDLQQELGQNGANIALVAKVNTAIGGWLVNHIKREDLKMAKYIREHQK
;
A
#
# COMPACT_ATOMS: atom_id res chain seq x y z
N MET A 1 0.99 12.90 -13.23
CA MET A 1 0.33 13.00 -11.91
C MET A 1 1.21 12.29 -10.91
N ALA A 2 1.42 12.88 -9.74
CA ALA A 2 2.16 12.28 -8.63
C ALA A 2 1.20 12.10 -7.44
N TYR A 3 1.32 11.01 -6.71
CA TYR A 3 0.64 10.82 -5.44
C TYR A 3 1.30 11.70 -4.38
N THR A 4 0.50 12.38 -3.58
CA THR A 4 0.98 13.23 -2.50
C THR A 4 0.11 12.96 -1.28
N LEU A 5 0.73 12.86 -0.11
CA LEU A 5 0.00 12.75 1.15
C LEU A 5 -0.54 14.14 1.49
N THR A 6 -1.77 14.38 1.09
CA THR A 6 -2.52 15.60 1.39
C THR A 6 -3.12 15.52 2.79
N SER A 7 -3.52 16.66 3.35
CA SER A 7 -4.05 16.74 4.71
C SER A 7 -5.29 15.88 4.94
N ASP A 8 -6.11 15.67 3.91
CA ASP A 8 -7.29 14.79 3.94
C ASP A 8 -6.94 13.29 3.99
N LEU A 9 -5.67 12.94 3.73
CA LEU A 9 -5.15 11.57 3.82
C LEU A 9 -4.36 11.31 5.09
N MET A 10 -4.23 12.31 5.98
CA MET A 10 -3.50 12.12 7.24
C MET A 10 -4.37 11.40 8.27
N THR A 11 -3.79 10.36 8.87
CA THR A 11 -4.38 9.60 9.97
C THR A 11 -4.18 10.30 11.32
N ASN A 12 -3.27 11.28 11.40
CA ASN A 12 -2.73 11.86 12.64
C ASN A 12 -2.02 10.83 13.53
N ASN A 13 -1.65 9.68 12.95
CA ASN A 13 -0.72 8.75 13.53
C ASN A 13 0.59 8.88 12.75
N SER A 14 1.61 9.46 13.38
CA SER A 14 2.86 9.82 12.71
C SER A 14 3.57 8.62 12.08
N MET A 15 3.44 7.43 12.68
CA MET A 15 3.99 6.18 12.13
C MET A 15 3.27 5.79 10.84
N ILE A 16 1.93 5.76 10.86
CA ILE A 16 1.11 5.42 9.69
C ILE A 16 1.29 6.44 8.56
N ASP A 17 1.26 7.74 8.88
CA ASP A 17 1.44 8.81 7.89
C ASP A 17 2.84 8.74 7.22
N THR A 18 3.86 8.37 8.00
CA THR A 18 5.22 8.14 7.46
C THR A 18 5.23 6.94 6.52
N GLN A 19 4.55 5.85 6.87
CA GLN A 19 4.43 4.67 6.02
C GLN A 19 3.68 5.01 4.72
N HIS A 20 2.52 5.68 4.77
CA HIS A 20 1.79 6.11 3.57
C HIS A 20 2.64 7.01 2.66
N LYS A 21 3.45 7.91 3.24
CA LYS A 21 4.38 8.72 2.46
C LYS A 21 5.42 7.86 1.74
N GLN A 22 6.06 6.91 2.42
CA GLN A 22 7.02 5.98 1.81
C GLN A 22 6.41 5.21 0.65
N LEU A 23 5.16 4.77 0.80
CA LEU A 23 4.43 4.15 -0.30
C LEU A 23 4.29 5.12 -1.47
N PHE A 24 3.76 6.31 -1.26
CA PHE A 24 3.55 7.28 -2.34
C PHE A 24 4.85 7.63 -3.08
N ASP A 25 5.96 7.73 -2.35
CA ASP A 25 7.29 7.94 -2.94
C ASP A 25 7.68 6.77 -3.87
N ALA A 26 7.49 5.52 -3.44
CA ALA A 26 7.75 4.34 -4.26
C ALA A 26 6.85 4.27 -5.52
N ILE A 27 5.58 4.66 -5.39
CA ILE A 27 4.65 4.72 -6.53
C ILE A 27 5.08 5.77 -7.53
N ASN A 28 5.45 6.96 -7.05
CA ASN A 28 5.89 8.06 -7.90
C ASN A 28 7.17 7.69 -8.66
N ALA A 29 8.11 7.01 -8.01
CA ALA A 29 9.31 6.50 -8.67
C ALA A 29 8.97 5.51 -9.81
N LEU A 30 8.04 4.59 -9.59
CA LEU A 30 7.58 3.67 -10.65
C LEU A 30 6.90 4.41 -11.80
N LEU A 31 6.02 5.37 -11.52
CA LEU A 31 5.34 6.17 -12.54
C LEU A 31 6.33 7.00 -13.37
N GLU A 32 7.33 7.58 -12.73
CA GLU A 32 8.39 8.32 -13.40
C GLU A 32 9.25 7.41 -14.28
N ALA A 33 9.62 6.22 -13.79
CA ALA A 33 10.32 5.23 -14.60
C ALA A 33 9.46 4.81 -15.81
N CYS A 34 8.17 4.61 -15.63
CA CYS A 34 7.25 4.28 -16.72
C CYS A 34 7.19 5.39 -17.78
N SER A 35 7.12 6.66 -17.38
CA SER A 35 7.06 7.80 -18.32
C SER A 35 8.33 7.96 -19.15
N LYS A 36 9.47 7.50 -18.63
CA LYS A 36 10.78 7.47 -19.31
C LYS A 36 11.03 6.18 -20.11
N GLY A 37 10.06 5.26 -20.19
CA GLY A 37 10.24 3.96 -20.83
C GLY A 37 11.11 2.97 -20.05
N GLN A 38 11.40 3.27 -18.78
CA GLN A 38 12.25 2.49 -17.87
C GLN A 38 11.47 1.63 -16.86
N GLY A 39 10.13 1.58 -16.96
CA GLY A 39 9.28 0.88 -16.00
C GLY A 39 9.64 -0.59 -15.78
N ARG A 40 10.15 -1.29 -16.81
CA ARG A 40 10.62 -2.69 -16.68
C ARG A 40 11.83 -2.84 -15.76
N ALA A 41 12.71 -1.84 -15.71
CA ALA A 41 13.89 -1.86 -14.85
C ALA A 41 13.54 -1.54 -13.39
N GLU A 42 12.47 -0.77 -13.17
CA GLU A 42 12.07 -0.32 -11.84
C GLU A 42 11.09 -1.27 -11.15
N ILE A 43 10.31 -2.05 -11.92
CA ILE A 43 9.23 -2.89 -11.38
C ILE A 43 9.67 -3.89 -10.31
N GLY A 44 10.88 -4.46 -10.45
CA GLY A 44 11.43 -5.40 -9.47
C GLY A 44 11.66 -4.73 -8.12
N LYS A 45 12.29 -3.55 -8.14
CA LYS A 45 12.50 -2.76 -6.91
C LYS A 45 11.17 -2.35 -6.28
N THR A 46 10.18 -1.96 -7.10
CA THR A 46 8.86 -1.59 -6.59
C THR A 46 8.17 -2.78 -5.93
N LEU A 47 8.21 -3.98 -6.53
CA LEU A 47 7.61 -5.17 -5.93
C LEU A 47 8.32 -5.62 -4.65
N ASP A 48 9.65 -5.54 -4.61
CA ASP A 48 10.44 -5.84 -3.41
C ASP A 48 10.16 -4.85 -2.28
N PHE A 49 10.00 -3.57 -2.61
CA PHE A 49 9.56 -2.55 -1.66
C PHE A 49 8.15 -2.89 -1.16
N LEU A 50 7.19 -3.13 -2.07
CA LEU A 50 5.80 -3.39 -1.71
C LEU A 50 5.67 -4.60 -0.79
N SER A 51 6.36 -5.70 -1.06
CA SER A 51 6.32 -6.90 -0.20
C SER A 51 6.71 -6.60 1.24
N LYS A 52 7.79 -5.83 1.46
CA LYS A 52 8.23 -5.46 2.81
C LYS A 52 7.32 -4.40 3.43
N TYR A 53 6.88 -3.45 2.63
CA TYR A 53 6.01 -2.36 3.05
C TYR A 53 4.68 -2.89 3.58
N VAL A 54 3.98 -3.73 2.80
CA VAL A 54 2.66 -4.24 3.18
C VAL A 54 2.72 -5.11 4.42
N ASP A 55 3.77 -5.91 4.59
CA ASP A 55 3.91 -6.75 5.78
C ASP A 55 4.06 -5.91 7.06
N ASN A 56 4.91 -4.87 7.02
CA ASN A 56 5.12 -3.99 8.16
C ASN A 56 3.91 -3.09 8.42
N HIS A 57 3.44 -2.40 7.39
CA HIS A 57 2.35 -1.43 7.48
C HIS A 57 1.06 -2.09 7.99
N PHE A 58 0.64 -3.20 7.39
CA PHE A 58 -0.56 -3.91 7.81
C PHE A 58 -0.43 -4.49 9.22
N SER A 59 0.76 -4.98 9.60
CA SER A 59 1.01 -5.44 10.98
C SER A 59 0.85 -4.33 12.00
N ASP A 60 1.34 -3.13 11.71
CA ASP A 60 1.23 -1.99 12.61
C ASP A 60 -0.21 -1.47 12.72
N GLU A 61 -0.95 -1.42 11.60
CA GLU A 61 -2.37 -1.09 11.61
C GLU A 61 -3.20 -2.10 12.38
N GLU A 62 -2.96 -3.40 12.18
CA GLU A 62 -3.70 -4.45 12.89
C GLU A 62 -3.43 -4.44 14.39
N LYS A 63 -2.19 -4.12 14.82
CA LYS A 63 -1.89 -3.92 16.25
C LYS A 63 -2.71 -2.77 16.82
N LEU A 64 -2.77 -1.64 16.11
CA LEU A 64 -3.57 -0.49 16.50
C LEU A 64 -5.06 -0.84 16.56
N GLN A 65 -5.58 -1.51 15.54
CA GLN A 65 -6.97 -1.97 15.50
C GLN A 65 -7.31 -2.87 16.70
N ARG A 66 -6.46 -3.84 17.04
CA ARG A 66 -6.66 -4.69 18.23
C ARG A 66 -6.59 -3.88 19.52
N GLN A 67 -5.62 -2.98 19.66
CA GLN A 67 -5.44 -2.15 20.85
C GLN A 67 -6.69 -1.32 21.19
N TYR A 68 -7.35 -0.78 20.16
CA TYR A 68 -8.54 0.06 20.33
C TYR A 68 -9.86 -0.71 20.13
N ALA A 69 -9.80 -2.05 20.00
CA ALA A 69 -10.97 -2.90 19.71
C ALA A 69 -11.79 -2.41 18.50
N TYR A 70 -11.11 -2.10 17.39
CA TYR A 70 -11.73 -1.59 16.17
C TYR A 70 -12.76 -2.59 15.61
N PRO A 71 -14.06 -2.21 15.48
CA PRO A 71 -15.12 -3.16 15.15
C PRO A 71 -14.99 -3.86 13.80
N GLU A 72 -14.32 -3.23 12.82
CA GLU A 72 -14.16 -3.80 11.47
C GLU A 72 -12.81 -4.49 11.25
N TYR A 73 -12.08 -4.81 12.33
CA TYR A 73 -10.78 -5.48 12.26
C TYR A 73 -10.78 -6.70 11.32
N GLU A 74 -11.76 -7.61 11.45
CA GLU A 74 -11.79 -8.85 10.64
C GLU A 74 -11.91 -8.58 9.13
N LYS A 75 -12.76 -7.62 8.75
CA LYS A 75 -12.93 -7.21 7.35
C LYS A 75 -11.64 -6.61 6.81
N HIS A 76 -11.01 -5.75 7.61
CA HIS A 76 -9.81 -5.02 7.24
C HIS A 76 -8.60 -5.98 7.12
N HIS A 77 -8.41 -6.88 8.09
CA HIS A 77 -7.39 -7.92 8.07
C HIS A 77 -7.53 -8.87 6.87
N LYS A 78 -8.77 -9.25 6.51
CA LYS A 78 -9.00 -10.08 5.32
C LYS A 78 -8.50 -9.41 4.04
N PHE A 79 -8.73 -8.10 3.89
CA PHE A 79 -8.18 -7.35 2.76
C PHE A 79 -6.64 -7.37 2.78
N HIS A 80 -6.00 -7.20 3.94
CA HIS A 80 -4.54 -7.26 4.06
C HIS A 80 -3.97 -8.60 3.58
N GLU A 81 -4.56 -9.72 3.99
CA GLU A 81 -4.08 -11.04 3.57
C GLU A 81 -4.29 -11.29 2.07
N GLU A 82 -5.43 -10.86 1.52
CA GLU A 82 -5.68 -10.91 0.08
C GLU A 82 -4.68 -10.03 -0.70
N TYR A 83 -4.38 -8.83 -0.21
CA TYR A 83 -3.44 -7.93 -0.85
C TYR A 83 -2.00 -8.47 -0.80
N LYS A 84 -1.56 -9.01 0.35
CA LYS A 84 -0.27 -9.70 0.47
C LYS A 84 -0.14 -10.84 -0.54
N LYS A 85 -1.21 -11.61 -0.73
CA LYS A 85 -1.24 -12.67 -1.76
C LYS A 85 -1.06 -12.10 -3.17
N ILE A 86 -1.74 -11.00 -3.50
CA ILE A 86 -1.58 -10.34 -4.81
C ILE A 86 -0.13 -9.93 -5.05
N ILE A 87 0.54 -9.34 -4.05
CA ILE A 87 1.96 -8.95 -4.18
C ILE A 87 2.87 -10.16 -4.39
N ARG A 88 2.65 -11.26 -3.66
CA ARG A 88 3.42 -12.51 -3.83
C ARG A 88 3.21 -13.11 -5.24
N ASP A 89 1.97 -13.13 -5.72
CA ASP A 89 1.64 -13.63 -7.06
C ASP A 89 2.33 -12.78 -8.15
N LEU A 90 2.41 -11.46 -7.97
CA LEU A 90 3.12 -10.56 -8.90
C LEU A 90 4.65 -10.73 -8.85
N GLN A 91 5.24 -10.96 -7.67
CA GLN A 91 6.66 -11.29 -7.54
C GLN A 91 6.99 -12.63 -8.22
N GLN A 92 6.11 -13.63 -8.07
CA GLN A 92 6.26 -14.91 -8.75
C GLN A 92 6.19 -14.74 -10.28
N GLU A 93 5.22 -13.98 -10.79
CA GLU A 93 5.09 -13.68 -12.21
C GLU A 93 6.33 -12.97 -12.76
N LEU A 94 6.91 -12.03 -12.00
CA LEU A 94 8.18 -11.39 -12.34
C LEU A 94 9.33 -12.41 -12.45
N GLY A 95 9.45 -13.32 -11.48
CA GLY A 95 10.51 -14.32 -11.47
C GLY A 95 10.39 -15.35 -12.61
N GLN A 96 9.17 -15.69 -13.02
CA GLN A 96 8.92 -16.67 -14.08
C GLN A 96 9.04 -16.07 -15.49
N ASN A 97 8.46 -14.88 -15.69
CA ASN A 97 8.26 -14.31 -17.02
C ASN A 97 9.13 -13.08 -17.29
N GLY A 98 9.86 -12.60 -16.29
CA GLY A 98 10.60 -11.34 -16.35
C GLY A 98 9.68 -10.12 -16.43
N ALA A 99 10.30 -8.95 -16.43
CA ALA A 99 9.59 -7.68 -16.51
C ALA A 99 8.98 -7.46 -17.91
N ASN A 100 7.65 -7.32 -17.97
CA ASN A 100 6.92 -7.05 -19.21
C ASN A 100 5.80 -6.02 -19.00
N ILE A 101 5.20 -5.53 -20.10
CA ILE A 101 4.21 -4.44 -20.05
C ILE A 101 2.94 -4.87 -19.28
N ALA A 102 2.50 -6.12 -19.43
CA ALA A 102 1.34 -6.62 -18.72
C ALA A 102 1.58 -6.64 -17.20
N LEU A 103 2.77 -7.06 -16.76
CA LEU A 103 3.14 -7.03 -15.35
C LEU A 103 3.18 -5.60 -14.80
N VAL A 104 3.77 -4.66 -15.54
CA VAL A 104 3.78 -3.23 -15.16
C VAL A 104 2.35 -2.70 -14.98
N ALA A 105 1.43 -3.05 -15.88
CA ALA A 105 0.03 -2.66 -15.77
C ALA A 105 -0.64 -3.27 -14.52
N LYS A 106 -0.43 -4.56 -14.24
CA LYS A 106 -0.96 -5.25 -13.06
C LYS A 106 -0.47 -4.62 -11.76
N VAL A 107 0.83 -4.30 -11.66
CA VAL A 107 1.40 -3.64 -10.49
C VAL A 107 0.81 -2.24 -10.30
N ASN A 108 0.67 -1.46 -11.37
CA ASN A 108 0.02 -0.15 -11.31
C ASN A 108 -1.44 -0.27 -10.81
N THR A 109 -2.18 -1.30 -11.22
CA THR A 109 -3.54 -1.57 -10.72
C THR A 109 -3.54 -1.98 -9.24
N ALA A 110 -2.66 -2.89 -8.82
CA ALA A 110 -2.55 -3.30 -7.43
C ALA A 110 -2.26 -2.10 -6.51
N ILE A 111 -1.34 -1.24 -6.93
CA ILE A 111 -1.00 -0.02 -6.22
C ILE A 111 -2.17 0.99 -6.24
N GLY A 112 -2.46 1.56 -7.41
CA GLY A 112 -3.30 2.75 -7.53
C GLY A 112 -4.79 2.43 -7.42
N GLY A 113 -5.19 1.25 -7.90
CA GLY A 113 -6.57 0.81 -7.86
C GLY A 113 -6.98 0.25 -6.49
N TRP A 114 -6.07 -0.47 -5.83
CA TRP A 114 -6.42 -1.22 -4.62
C TRP A 114 -5.82 -0.58 -3.38
N LEU A 115 -4.49 -0.51 -3.25
CA LEU A 115 -3.84 -0.04 -2.02
C LEU A 115 -4.10 1.43 -1.73
N VAL A 116 -3.96 2.31 -2.73
CA VAL A 116 -4.24 3.74 -2.54
C VAL A 116 -5.72 3.96 -2.20
N ASN A 117 -6.63 3.20 -2.80
CA ASN A 117 -8.05 3.29 -2.47
C ASN A 117 -8.36 2.75 -1.07
N HIS A 118 -7.64 1.73 -0.60
CA HIS A 118 -7.73 1.24 0.77
C HIS A 118 -7.34 2.33 1.77
N ILE A 119 -6.17 2.95 1.59
CA ILE A 119 -5.69 4.07 2.41
C ILE A 119 -6.72 5.19 2.50
N LYS A 120 -7.27 5.59 1.36
CA LYS A 120 -8.26 6.68 1.26
C LYS A 120 -9.60 6.38 1.93
N ARG A 121 -9.89 5.13 2.30
CA ARG A 121 -11.23 4.73 2.74
C ARG A 121 -11.21 3.99 4.07
N GLU A 122 -10.47 2.89 4.13
CA GLU A 122 -10.49 1.99 5.28
C GLU A 122 -9.50 2.47 6.35
N ASP A 123 -8.27 2.87 6.00
CA ASP A 123 -7.27 3.36 6.97
C ASP A 123 -7.73 4.67 7.60
N LEU A 124 -8.28 5.60 6.81
CA LEU A 124 -8.85 6.84 7.34
C LEU A 124 -10.03 6.60 8.28
N LYS A 125 -10.86 5.59 8.00
CA LYS A 125 -11.98 5.20 8.87
C LYS A 125 -11.45 4.64 10.19
N MET A 126 -10.46 3.76 10.13
CA MET A 126 -9.77 3.22 11.30
C MET A 126 -9.12 4.34 12.12
N ALA A 127 -8.38 5.24 11.47
CA ALA A 127 -7.73 6.37 12.12
C ALA A 127 -8.73 7.30 12.81
N LYS A 128 -9.88 7.58 12.17
CA LYS A 128 -10.95 8.37 12.79
C LYS A 128 -11.45 7.70 14.06
N TYR A 129 -11.76 6.41 14.00
CA TYR A 129 -12.22 5.65 15.16
C TYR A 129 -11.19 5.70 16.30
N ILE A 130 -9.92 5.44 16.00
CA ILE A 130 -8.85 5.45 17.01
C ILE A 130 -8.76 6.81 17.69
N ARG A 131 -8.77 7.92 16.92
CA ARG A 131 -8.72 9.28 17.49
C ARG A 131 -9.88 9.57 18.46
N GLU A 132 -11.08 9.09 18.14
CA GLU A 132 -12.26 9.26 19.01
C GLU A 132 -12.16 8.45 20.31
N HIS A 133 -11.28 7.44 20.36
CA HIS A 133 -11.10 6.53 21.49
C HIS A 133 -9.71 6.65 22.15
N GLN A 134 -8.87 7.57 21.68
CA GLN A 134 -7.57 7.90 22.23
C GLN A 134 -7.77 8.95 23.34
N LYS A 135 -7.64 8.50 24.59
CA LYS A 135 -7.73 9.37 25.79
C LYS A 135 -6.46 10.17 26.00
#